data_AF-A0A6A9QA00-F1
#
_entry.id   AF-A0A6A9QA00-F1
#
_cell.length_a   1.000
_cell.length_b   1.000
_cell.length_c   1.000
_cell.angle_alpha   90.00
_cell.angle_beta   90.00
_cell.angle_gamma   90.00
#
_symmetry.space_group_name_H-M   'P 1'
#
loop_
_entity.id
_entity.type
_entity.pdbx_description
1 polymer ?
#
loop_
_entity_poly.entity_id
_entity_poly.type
_entity_poly.pdbx_seq_one_letter_code
_entity_poly.pdbx_strand_id
1 'polypeptide(L)' 'MKKTKILIPEPKGKFIRVKCTNCGNEQVIFSHATFPVRCLACGTQLAYPTGGKAKIVGEIIKELG' A
#
# COMPACT_ATOMS: atom_id res chain seq x y z
N MET A 1 18.56 -5.92 13.37
CA MET A 1 19.09 -7.12 12.67
C MET A 1 18.55 -7.17 11.24
N LYS A 2 19.38 -7.53 10.25
CA LYS A 2 18.90 -7.77 8.87
C LYS A 2 18.05 -9.06 8.87
N LYS A 3 16.91 -9.07 8.16
CA LYS A 3 16.01 -10.24 8.11
C LYS A 3 16.71 -11.51 7.57
N THR A 4 17.77 -11.33 6.78
CA THR A 4 18.65 -12.40 6.30
C THR A 4 19.40 -13.17 7.38
N LYS A 5 19.40 -12.72 8.65
CA LYS A 5 20.00 -13.44 9.78
C LYS A 5 18.99 -14.32 10.55
N ILE A 6 17.74 -14.38 10.11
CA ILE A 6 16.65 -15.15 10.72
C ILE A 6 16.52 -16.47 9.95
N LEU A 7 16.39 -17.60 10.64
CA LEU A 7 16.28 -18.94 10.05
C LEU A 7 15.12 -19.03 9.04
N ILE A 8 13.96 -18.44 9.37
CA ILE A 8 12.78 -18.37 8.50
C ILE A 8 12.31 -16.91 8.48
N PRO A 9 12.61 -16.13 7.42
CA PRO A 9 12.22 -14.72 7.35
C PRO A 9 10.80 -14.56 6.82
N GLU A 10 9.94 -13.88 7.57
CA GLU A 10 8.63 -13.45 7.06
C GLU A 10 8.76 -12.22 6.14
N PRO A 11 7.88 -12.03 5.14
CA PRO A 11 7.85 -10.82 4.33
C PRO A 11 7.51 -9.58 5.18
N LYS A 12 7.96 -8.39 4.76
CA LYS A 12 7.55 -7.10 5.38
C LYS A 12 6.37 -6.45 4.66
N GLY A 13 6.10 -6.91 3.43
CA GLY A 13 4.98 -6.44 2.63
C GLY A 13 3.66 -6.82 3.26
N LYS A 14 2.68 -5.94 3.14
CA LYS A 14 1.30 -6.16 3.60
C LYS A 14 0.38 -5.57 2.55
N PHE A 15 -0.80 -6.16 2.40
CA PHE A 15 -1.87 -5.52 1.64
C PHE A 15 -2.66 -4.63 2.58
N ILE A 16 -3.10 -3.49 2.07
CA ILE A 16 -3.91 -2.54 2.82
C ILE A 16 -5.11 -2.16 1.99
N ARG A 17 -6.28 -2.07 2.62
CA ARG A 17 -7.48 -1.52 2.02
C ARG A 17 -7.51 -0.02 2.29
N VAL A 18 -7.48 0.76 1.21
CA VAL A 18 -7.47 2.22 1.22
C VAL A 18 -8.77 2.71 0.62
N LYS A 19 -9.44 3.63 1.32
CA LYS A 19 -10.58 4.38 0.81
C LYS A 19 -10.08 5.65 0.12
N CYS A 20 -10.57 5.90 -1.09
CA CYS A 20 -10.33 7.17 -1.75
C CYS A 20 -11.18 8.25 -1.10
N THR A 21 -10.55 9.35 -0.68
CA THR A 21 -11.24 10.53 -0.11
C THR A 21 -12.10 11.28 -1.13
N ASN A 22 -11.83 11.11 -2.42
CA ASN A 22 -12.47 11.87 -3.48
C ASN A 22 -13.76 11.21 -4.01
N CYS A 23 -13.77 9.88 -4.12
CA CYS A 23 -14.91 9.12 -4.68
C CYS A 23 -15.47 8.04 -3.75
N GLY A 24 -14.90 7.86 -2.56
CA GLY A 24 -15.32 6.85 -1.60
C GLY A 24 -14.99 5.41 -2.00
N ASN A 25 -14.39 5.18 -3.18
CA ASN A 25 -14.05 3.84 -3.65
C ASN A 25 -12.99 3.18 -2.76
N GLU A 26 -13.20 1.92 -2.43
CA GLU A 26 -12.28 1.10 -1.65
C GLU A 26 -11.37 0.32 -2.61
N GLN A 27 -10.05 0.42 -2.40
CA GLN A 27 -9.08 -0.29 -3.21
C GLN A 27 -8.05 -0.98 -2.32
N VAL A 28 -7.67 -2.20 -2.69
CA VAL A 28 -6.57 -2.91 -2.04
C VAL A 28 -5.26 -2.54 -2.73
N ILE A 29 -4.30 -2.07 -1.94
CA ILE A 29 -2.99 -1.60 -2.40
C ILE A 29 -1.90 -2.31 -1.61
N PHE A 30 -0.74 -2.53 -2.23
CA PHE A 30 0.43 -3.09 -1.56
C PHE A 30 1.23 -2.00 -0.83
N SER A 31 1.66 -2.27 0.40
CA SER A 31 2.34 -1.28 1.25
C SER A 31 3.68 -0.77 0.70
N HIS A 32 4.37 -1.57 -0.11
CA HIS A 32 5.64 -1.19 -0.78
C HIS A 32 5.45 -1.14 -2.29
N ALA A 33 4.39 -0.45 -2.75
CA ALA A 33 4.14 -0.28 -4.18
C ALA A 33 5.28 0.49 -4.88
N THR A 34 5.88 -0.13 -5.89
CA THR A 34 6.94 0.47 -6.73
C THR A 34 6.37 1.32 -7.88
N PHE A 35 5.10 1.13 -8.23
CA PHE A 35 4.41 1.86 -9.29
C PHE A 35 3.38 2.84 -8.69
N PRO A 36 3.16 4.03 -9.29
CA PRO A 36 2.09 4.93 -8.88
C PRO A 36 0.71 4.27 -9.00
N VAL A 37 0.02 4.11 -7.88
CA VAL A 37 -1.31 3.47 -7.86
C VAL A 37 -2.38 4.55 -8.01
N ARG A 38 -3.27 4.36 -8.99
CA ARG A 38 -4.42 5.23 -9.24
C ARG A 38 -5.72 4.54 -8.81
N CYS A 39 -6.66 5.35 -8.32
CA CYS A 39 -8.00 4.88 -8.06
C CYS A 39 -8.67 4.46 -9.38
N LEU A 40 -9.31 3.29 -9.39
CA LEU A 40 -10.01 2.77 -10.58
C LEU A 40 -11.28 3.56 -10.94
N ALA A 41 -11.88 4.27 -9.97
CA ALA A 41 -13.11 5.02 -10.18
C ALA A 41 -12.88 6.46 -10.66
N CYS A 42 -11.98 7.20 -10.01
CA CYS A 42 -11.76 8.63 -10.28
C CYS A 42 -10.40 8.95 -10.92
N GLY A 43 -9.50 7.97 -11.06
CA GLY A 43 -8.16 8.17 -11.60
C GLY A 43 -7.19 8.94 -10.69
N THR A 44 -7.65 9.43 -9.53
CA THR A 44 -6.78 10.13 -8.56
C THR A 44 -5.70 9.20 -8.05
N GLN A 45 -4.49 9.72 -7.87
CA GLN A 45 -3.35 8.95 -7.39
C GLN A 45 -3.49 8.67 -5.88
N LEU A 46 -3.53 7.38 -5.52
CA LEU A 46 -3.72 6.91 -4.15
C LEU A 46 -2.40 6.59 -3.45
N ALA A 47 -1.37 6.17 -4.21
CA ALA A 47 -0.05 5.89 -3.67
C ALA A 47 1.07 6.46 -4.56
N TYR A 48 2.07 7.05 -3.92
CA TYR A 48 3.32 7.45 -4.53
C TYR A 48 4.41 6.43 -4.17
N PRO A 49 5.12 5.88 -5.18
CA PRO A 49 6.18 4.94 -4.91
C PRO A 49 7.36 5.65 -4.24
N THR A 50 7.98 4.97 -3.28
CA THR A 50 9.22 5.40 -2.65
C THR A 50 10.18 4.22 -2.61
N GLY A 51 11.43 4.41 -2.17
CA GLY A 51 12.38 3.30 -2.00
C GLY A 51 12.00 2.27 -0.93
N GLY A 52 10.91 2.49 -0.18
CA GLY A 52 10.44 1.61 0.88
C GLY A 52 8.92 1.53 0.90
N LYS A 53 8.31 1.95 2.01
CA LYS A 53 6.85 2.01 2.10
C LYS A 53 6.32 3.12 1.20
N ALA A 54 5.36 2.79 0.34
CA ALA A 54 4.72 3.76 -0.52
C ALA A 54 3.99 4.83 0.32
N LYS A 55 4.01 6.08 -0.15
CA LYS A 55 3.29 7.17 0.49
C LYS A 55 1.83 7.12 0.04
N ILE A 56 0.93 6.77 0.95
CA ILE A 56 -0.51 6.62 0.68
C ILE A 56 -1.20 7.96 1.01
N VAL A 57 -2.06 8.42 0.10
CA VAL A 57 -2.79 9.70 0.23
C VAL A 57 -4.26 9.50 0.63
N GLY A 58 -4.78 8.27 0.52
CA GLY A 58 -6.12 7.91 0.96
C GLY A 58 -6.20 7.45 2.42
N GLU A 59 -7.42 7.21 2.90
CA GLU A 59 -7.68 6.71 4.24
C GLU A 59 -7.44 5.20 4.31
N ILE A 60 -6.59 4.74 5.23
CA ILE A 60 -6.32 3.31 5.41
C ILE A 60 -7.39 2.73 6.32
N ILE A 61 -8.23 1.85 5.80
CA ILE A 61 -9.34 1.24 6.55
C ILE A 61 -8.82 0.03 7.33
N LYS A 62 -8.08 -0.85 6.66
CA LYS A 62 -7.67 -2.14 7.22
C LYS A 62 -6.42 -2.67 6.56
N GLU A 63 -5.54 -3.28 7.35
CA GLU A 63 -4.48 -4.14 6.83
C GLU A 63 -5.00 -5.57 6.61
N LEU A 64 -4.77 -6.07 5.40
CA LEU A 64 -5.02 -7.44 4.99
C LEU A 64 -3.65 -8.12 5.04
N GLY A 65 -3.39 -8.76 6.18
CA GLY A 65 -2.14 -9.46 6.50
C GLY A 65 -1.96 -10.70 5.65
#